data_AF-A0A2V8G5R9-F1
#
_entry.id   AF-A0A2V8G5R9-F1
#
_cell.length_a   1.000
_cell.length_b   1.000
_cell.length_c   1.000
_cell.angle_alpha   90.00
_cell.angle_beta   90.00
_cell.angle_gamma   90.00
#
_symmetry.space_group_name_H-M   'P 1'
#
loop_
_entity.id
_entity.type
_entity.pdbx_description
1 polymer ?
#
loop_
_entity_poly.entity_id
_entity_poly.type
_entity_poly.pdbx_seq_one_letter_code
_entity_poly.pdbx_strand_id
1 'polypeptide(L)'
;MPRRIYIDTSVLGGCFDLEFALWSNGLMRDFRAGRLSPVLSDALATIARVDALVSWNFKHIVRLENIQLFNSVNVQSGYPELNIRSPREVTTYEGH
;
A
#
# COMPACT_ATOMS: atom_id res chain seq x y z
N MET A 1 13.07 4.33 11.85
CA MET A 1 13.27 3.88 10.46
C MET A 1 12.03 4.27 9.66
N PRO A 2 12.15 4.70 8.40
CA PRO A 2 10.98 5.04 7.58
C PRO A 2 10.12 3.80 7.33
N ARG A 3 8.80 3.96 7.42
CA ARG A 3 7.83 2.87 7.24
C ARG A 3 7.87 2.37 5.79
N ARG A 4 7.91 1.05 5.59
CA ARG A 4 7.97 0.40 4.27
C ARG A 4 6.55 0.14 3.78
N ILE A 5 6.19 0.73 2.66
CA ILE A 5 4.84 0.69 2.12
C ILE A 5 4.88 0.03 0.76
N TYR A 6 4.22 -1.11 0.59
CA TYR A 6 3.99 -1.62 -0.75
C TYR A 6 2.92 -0.75 -1.44
N ILE A 7 3.13 -0.40 -2.69
CA ILE A 7 2.11 0.27 -3.50
C ILE A 7 1.72 -0.61 -4.69
N ASP A 8 0.42 -0.83 -4.82
CA ASP A 8 -0.16 -1.44 -6.01
C ASP A 8 -0.03 -0.47 -7.20
N THR A 9 0.07 -1.03 -8.40
CA THR A 9 0.12 -0.30 -9.67
C THR A 9 -1.04 0.70 -9.84
N SER A 10 -2.21 0.42 -9.24
CA SER A 10 -3.35 1.35 -9.24
C SER A 10 -3.04 2.68 -8.55
N VAL A 11 -2.17 2.70 -7.54
CA VAL A 11 -1.73 3.92 -6.83
C VAL A 11 -0.92 4.83 -7.74
N LEU A 12 -0.12 4.25 -8.63
CA LEU A 12 0.62 5.00 -9.64
C LEU A 12 -0.33 5.58 -10.71
N GLY A 13 -1.31 4.79 -11.15
CA GLY A 13 -2.36 5.25 -12.07
C GLY A 13 -3.19 6.40 -11.48
N GLY A 14 -3.50 6.31 -10.18
CA GLY A 14 -4.25 7.32 -9.45
C GLY A 14 -3.61 8.70 -9.41
N CYS A 15 -2.30 8.84 -9.69
CA CYS A 15 -1.67 10.16 -9.82
C CYS A 15 -2.19 10.96 -11.03
N PHE A 16 -2.73 10.28 -12.04
CA PHE A 16 -3.21 10.85 -13.30
C PHE A 16 -4.73 10.84 -13.44
N ASP A 17 -5.43 10.36 -12.42
CA ASP A 17 -6.89 10.32 -12.35
C ASP A 17 -7.37 11.39 -11.36
N LEU A 18 -8.25 12.31 -11.80
CA LEU A 18 -8.72 13.42 -10.96
C LEU A 18 -9.35 12.94 -9.64
N GLU A 19 -10.04 11.80 -9.64
CA GLU A 19 -10.68 11.24 -8.44
C GLU A 19 -9.63 10.86 -7.39
N PHE A 20 -8.50 10.31 -7.83
CA PHE A 20 -7.47 9.72 -6.96
C PHE A 20 -6.21 10.59 -6.81
N ALA A 21 -6.11 11.66 -7.60
CA ALA A 21 -4.91 12.47 -7.75
C ALA A 21 -4.44 13.07 -6.43
N LEU A 22 -5.35 13.59 -5.60
CA LEU A 22 -4.98 14.27 -4.36
C LEU A 22 -4.14 13.37 -3.46
N TRP A 23 -4.65 12.19 -3.18
CA TRP A 23 -4.05 11.25 -2.23
C TRP A 23 -2.90 10.46 -2.84
N SER A 24 -2.98 10.11 -4.12
CA SER A 24 -1.87 9.44 -4.83
C SER A 24 -0.65 10.34 -4.88
N ASN A 25 -0.84 11.61 -5.25
CA ASN A 25 0.25 12.58 -5.28
C ASN A 25 0.75 12.94 -3.86
N GLY A 26 -0.14 12.95 -2.86
CA GLY A 26 0.25 13.06 -1.44
C GLY A 26 1.22 11.95 -1.02
N LEU A 27 0.91 10.70 -1.38
CA LEU A 27 1.77 9.56 -1.11
C LEU A 27 3.11 9.64 -1.86
N MET A 28 3.12 10.07 -3.13
CA MET A 28 4.37 10.29 -3.88
C MET A 28 5.26 11.35 -3.24
N ARG A 29 4.67 12.39 -2.65
CA ARG A 29 5.41 13.42 -1.89
C ARG A 29 6.01 12.84 -0.62
N ASP A 30 5.30 11.98 0.09
CA ASP A 30 5.81 11.29 1.29
C ASP A 30 7.00 10.38 0.94
N PHE A 31 6.98 9.70 -0.20
CA PHE A 31 8.13 8.93 -0.71
C PHE A 31 9.31 9.82 -1.09
N ARG A 32 9.06 10.91 -1.84
CA ARG A 32 10.12 11.84 -2.25
C ARG A 32 10.79 12.53 -1.06
N ALA A 33 10.03 12.79 0.00
CA ALA A 33 10.55 13.39 1.23
C ALA A 33 11.24 12.37 2.16
N GLY A 34 11.31 11.08 1.79
CA GLY A 34 11.90 10.03 2.62
C GLY A 34 11.11 9.71 3.89
N ARG A 35 9.86 10.19 4.01
CA ARG A 35 8.98 9.90 5.16
C ARG A 35 8.48 8.46 5.13
N LEU A 36 8.26 7.93 3.93
CA LEU A 36 7.86 6.55 3.66
C LEU A 36 8.81 5.95 2.61
N SER A 37 8.96 4.62 2.62
CA SER A 37 9.77 3.90 1.63
C SER A 37 8.86 3.03 0.76
N PRO A 38 8.78 3.24 -0.56
CA PRO A 38 7.95 2.41 -1.43
C PRO A 38 8.57 1.03 -1.67
N VAL A 39 7.72 0.02 -1.80
CA VAL A 39 8.03 -1.32 -2.28
C VAL A 39 7.10 -1.62 -3.46
N LEU A 40 7.64 -2.03 -4.61
CA LEU A 40 6.88 -2.14 -5.87
C LEU A 40 6.57 -3.58 -6.28
N SER A 41 6.95 -4.58 -5.48
CA SER A 41 6.79 -5.99 -5.82
C SER A 41 6.09 -6.75 -4.70
N ASP A 42 5.07 -7.52 -5.06
CA ASP A 42 4.25 -8.31 -4.11
C ASP A 42 5.08 -9.35 -3.37
N ALA A 43 5.97 -10.04 -4.09
CA ALA A 43 6.90 -11.00 -3.50
C ALA A 43 7.88 -10.32 -2.53
N LEU A 44 8.35 -9.13 -2.87
CA LEU A 44 9.18 -8.32 -1.97
C LEU A 44 8.38 -7.79 -0.78
N ALA A 45 7.07 -7.55 -0.90
CA ALA A 45 6.25 -7.09 0.22
C ALA A 45 6.17 -8.15 1.33
N THR A 46 5.95 -9.41 0.97
CA THR A 46 5.92 -10.55 1.90
C THR A 46 7.27 -10.77 2.58
N ILE A 47 8.37 -10.66 1.82
CA ILE A 47 9.72 -10.91 2.33
C ILE A 47 10.27 -9.71 3.12
N ALA A 48 10.00 -8.48 2.68
CA ALA A 48 10.58 -7.26 3.23
C ALA A 48 9.88 -6.73 4.49
N ARG A 49 8.88 -7.44 5.02
CA ARG A 49 8.07 -7.02 6.19
C ARG A 49 7.55 -5.60 6.04
N VAL A 50 6.76 -5.36 5.00
CA VAL A 50 6.11 -4.05 4.80
C VAL A 50 5.13 -3.77 5.93
N ASP A 51 5.05 -2.50 6.34
CA ASP A 51 4.13 -2.04 7.39
C ASP A 51 2.69 -1.95 6.87
N ALA A 52 2.52 -1.68 5.56
CA ALA A 52 1.22 -1.67 4.91
C ALA A 52 1.33 -1.93 3.39
N LEU A 53 0.24 -2.47 2.84
CA LEU A 53 -0.03 -2.55 1.40
C LEU A 53 -1.05 -1.47 1.05
N VAL A 54 -0.75 -0.66 0.04
CA VAL A 54 -1.60 0.47 -0.37
C VAL A 54 -2.11 0.28 -1.78
N SER A 55 -3.43 0.35 -1.96
CA SER A 55 -4.11 0.20 -3.26
C SER A 55 -5.38 1.06 -3.34
N TRP A 56 -5.71 1.56 -4.53
CA TRP A 56 -7.02 2.17 -4.81
C TRP A 56 -8.10 1.14 -5.16
N ASN A 57 -7.67 -0.04 -5.58
CA ASN A 57 -8.55 -0.98 -6.24
C ASN A 57 -9.01 -2.07 -5.28
N PHE A 58 -10.15 -1.83 -4.62
CA PHE A 58 -10.76 -2.85 -3.79
C PHE A 58 -11.21 -4.11 -4.57
N LYS A 59 -11.16 -4.08 -5.91
CA LYS A 59 -11.77 -5.08 -6.79
C LYS A 59 -10.82 -6.19 -7.27
N HIS A 60 -9.50 -5.96 -7.28
CA HIS A 60 -8.53 -6.92 -7.85
C HIS A 60 -7.67 -7.66 -6.81
N ILE A 61 -7.38 -7.06 -5.64
CA ILE A 61 -6.69 -7.73 -4.51
C ILE A 61 -7.57 -7.77 -3.24
N VAL A 62 -8.49 -6.82 -3.07
CA VAL A 62 -9.14 -6.51 -1.78
C VAL A 62 -10.57 -7.08 -1.67
N ARG A 63 -10.82 -8.27 -2.22
CA ARG A 63 -11.89 -9.09 -1.63
C ARG A 63 -11.39 -9.50 -0.26
N LEU A 64 -12.19 -9.29 0.79
CA LEU A 64 -11.87 -9.72 2.14
C LEU A 64 -11.37 -11.18 2.16
N GLU A 65 -11.97 -12.03 1.33
CA GLU A 65 -11.58 -13.42 1.07
C GLU A 65 -10.11 -13.57 0.63
N ASN A 66 -9.64 -12.74 -0.32
CA ASN A 66 -8.25 -12.78 -0.79
C ASN A 66 -7.29 -12.31 0.30
N ILE A 67 -7.63 -11.25 1.03
CA ILE A 67 -6.82 -10.75 2.16
C ILE A 67 -6.67 -11.84 3.22
N GLN A 68 -7.77 -12.48 3.58
CA GLN A 68 -7.80 -13.59 4.53
C GLN A 68 -6.99 -14.78 4.02
N LEU A 69 -7.09 -15.12 2.73
CA LEU A 69 -6.32 -16.21 2.14
C LEU A 69 -4.81 -15.92 2.18
N PHE A 70 -4.38 -14.74 1.73
CA PHE A 70 -2.99 -14.32 1.77
C PHE A 70 -2.46 -14.27 3.22
N ASN A 71 -3.21 -13.68 4.14
CA ASN A 71 -2.81 -13.65 5.55
C ASN A 71 -2.78 -15.04 6.18
N SER A 72 -3.70 -15.94 5.83
CA SER A 72 -3.69 -17.32 6.32
C SER A 72 -2.45 -18.10 5.85
N VAL A 73 -1.98 -17.87 4.61
CA VAL A 73 -0.75 -18.46 4.07
C VAL A 73 0.47 -17.82 4.73
N ASN A 74 0.47 -16.50 4.91
CA ASN A 74 1.55 -15.78 5.60
C ASN A 74 1.72 -16.29 7.03
N VAL A 75 0.64 -16.37 7.81
CA VAL A 75 0.67 -16.88 9.19
C VAL A 75 1.14 -18.33 9.25
N GLN A 76 0.64 -19.21 8.36
CA GLN A 76 1.11 -20.59 8.26
C GLN A 76 2.59 -20.70 7.92
N SER A 77 3.12 -19.73 7.18
CA SER A 77 4.52 -19.67 6.75
C SER A 77 5.41 -18.84 7.70
N GLY A 78 4.88 -18.37 8.84
CA GLY A 78 5.62 -17.57 9.82
C GLY A 78 5.85 -16.10 9.44
N TYR A 79 5.17 -15.61 8.40
CA TYR A 79 5.19 -14.21 7.97
C TYR A 79 4.06 -13.41 8.67
N PRO A 80 4.29 -12.11 8.93
CA PRO A 80 3.26 -11.25 9.50
C PRO A 80 2.08 -11.04 8.53
N GLU A 81 0.91 -10.75 9.11
CA GLU A 81 -0.26 -10.37 8.35
C GLU A 81 -0.04 -9.03 7.63
N LEU A 82 -0.61 -8.90 6.43
CA LEU A 82 -0.56 -7.69 5.64
C LEU A 82 -1.68 -6.73 6.07
N ASN A 83 -1.29 -5.49 6.39
CA ASN A 83 -2.22 -4.41 6.69
C ASN A 83 -2.54 -3.67 5.38
N ILE A 84 -3.71 -3.97 4.79
CA ILE A 84 -4.12 -3.37 3.52
C ILE A 84 -4.90 -2.10 3.78
N ARG A 85 -4.50 -1.00 3.12
CA ARG A 85 -5.01 0.36 3.36
C ARG A 85 -5.21 1.13 2.06
N SER A 86 -6.09 2.12 2.10
CA SER A 86 -6.17 3.13 1.04
C SER A 86 -5.07 4.19 1.19
N PRO A 87 -4.66 4.89 0.11
CA PRO A 87 -3.69 5.98 0.21
C PRO A 87 -4.08 7.07 1.22
N ARG A 88 -5.38 7.35 1.37
CA ARG A 88 -5.92 8.31 2.34
C ARG A 88 -5.60 7.95 3.80
N GLU A 89 -5.55 6.66 4.13
CA GLU A 89 -5.27 6.20 5.50
C GLU A 89 -3.78 6.22 5.85
N VAL A 90 -2.90 6.34 4.86
CA VAL A 90 -1.44 6.19 5.04
C VAL A 90 -0.69 7.50 4.79
N THR A 91 -1.21 8.38 3.94
CA THR A 91 -0.57 9.67 3.67
C THR A 91 -0.65 10.62 4.87
N THR A 92 0.40 11.42 5.05
CA THR A 92 0.44 12.48 6.06
C THR A 92 -0.05 13.83 5.54
N TYR A 93 -0.57 13.86 4.32
CA TYR A 93 -1.03 15.08 3.67
C TYR A 93 -2.40 15.50 4.21
N GLU A 94 -2.46 16.63 4.91
CA GLU A 94 -3.70 17.32 5.25
C GLU A 94 -4.10 18.19 4.04
N GLY A 95 -5.16 17.79 3.34
CA GLY A 95 -5.71 18.58 2.24
C GLY A 95 -6.29 19.89 2.77
N HIS A 96 -5.66 21.01 2.43
CA HIS A 96 -6.28 22.34 2.44
C HIS A 96 -7.03 22.56 1.13
#